data_AF-A0A965YED2-F1
#
_entry.id   AF-A0A965YED2-F1
#
_cell.length_a   1.000
_cell.length_b   1.000
_cell.length_c   1.000
_cell.angle_alpha   90.00
_cell.angle_beta   90.00
_cell.angle_gamma   90.00
#
_symmetry.space_group_name_H-M   'P 1'
#
loop_
_entity.id
_entity.type
_entity.pdbx_description
1 polymer ?
#
loop_
_entity_poly.entity_id
_entity_poly.type
_entity_poly.pdbx_seq_one_letter_code
_entity_poly.pdbx_strand_id
1 'polypeptide(L)'
;ENPKDSEAAYQLGNLLYDKRRYEEAVEAWEQSRESNPKVPMVWRNLALAYYNKQGKAEKALEALTKAFSLDESDSRICMELDQLHKKVGRTPQQRLAFLSTHLDLVSQRDDLYTEYVALLNLTGACEQAYEMIMGHTFHPWEGGEGKITREYVLCMSNLAFQALGHGEAEKARSLLQKALVFPTNLGEGKLEGQKDNDLYYLLGQAERMLGNEEQAVAYFTQAAIGSEEPANMMYYNDQPADMIYFQALARRALGDEQGAQQHLQCLVDYAQKHQDDHITIDYFAVSLPDLQIFEDDLDRSNQANCFYLLGLGWYGLGKQEEGRRALQKALALVPSHQGAGNRLGMLE
;
A
#
# COMPACT_ATOMS: atom_id res chain seq x y z
N GLU A 1 -17.23 46.08 -2.92
CA GLU A 1 -16.66 44.88 -3.53
C GLU A 1 -15.43 45.29 -4.34
N ASN A 2 -14.26 44.71 -4.05
CA ASN A 2 -13.09 44.84 -4.91
C ASN A 2 -12.90 43.49 -5.62
N PRO A 3 -13.44 43.30 -6.84
CA PRO A 3 -13.41 42.03 -7.56
C PRO A 3 -12.00 41.57 -7.99
N LYS A 4 -10.94 42.34 -7.66
CA LYS A 4 -9.53 42.01 -7.89
C LYS A 4 -8.79 41.62 -6.60
N ASP A 5 -9.48 41.56 -5.47
CA ASP A 5 -8.88 41.13 -4.21
C ASP A 5 -8.77 39.59 -4.20
N SER A 6 -7.62 39.10 -4.63
CA SER A 6 -7.30 37.66 -4.68
C SER A 6 -7.47 37.00 -3.31
N GLU A 7 -7.14 37.68 -2.22
CA GLU A 7 -7.22 37.11 -0.86
C GLU A 7 -8.69 36.96 -0.44
N ALA A 8 -9.52 37.97 -0.70
CA ALA A 8 -10.95 37.87 -0.42
C ALA A 8 -11.63 36.73 -1.19
N ALA A 9 -11.29 36.56 -2.48
CA ALA A 9 -11.80 35.46 -3.29
C ALA A 9 -11.31 34.09 -2.79
N TYR A 10 -10.05 33.99 -2.35
CA TYR A 10 -9.50 32.77 -1.75
C TYR A 10 -10.23 32.37 -0.47
N GLN A 11 -10.42 33.31 0.46
CA GLN A 11 -11.11 33.06 1.72
C GLN A 11 -12.59 32.74 1.52
N LEU A 12 -13.24 33.37 0.55
CA LEU A 12 -14.61 33.03 0.16
C LEU A 12 -14.70 31.60 -0.34
N GLY A 13 -13.77 31.15 -1.20
CA GLY A 13 -13.71 29.77 -1.66
C GLY A 13 -13.55 28.77 -0.51
N ASN A 14 -12.69 29.08 0.47
CA ASN A 14 -12.52 28.25 1.68
C ASN A 14 -13.82 28.12 2.48
N LEU A 15 -14.52 29.24 2.71
CA LEU A 15 -15.80 29.27 3.42
C LEU A 15 -16.89 28.48 2.66
N LEU A 16 -16.97 28.65 1.34
CA LEU A 16 -17.95 27.95 0.50
C LEU A 16 -17.70 26.44 0.52
N TYR A 17 -16.44 26.02 0.46
CA TYR A 17 -16.06 24.61 0.52
C TYR A 17 -16.43 23.98 1.87
N ASP A 18 -16.19 24.69 2.99
CA ASP A 18 -16.64 24.28 4.33
C ASP A 18 -18.16 24.11 4.40
N LYS A 19 -18.92 24.99 3.72
CA LYS A 19 -20.38 24.89 3.58
C LYS A 19 -20.85 23.91 2.50
N ARG A 20 -19.94 23.09 1.94
CA ARG A 20 -20.22 22.08 0.91
C ARG A 20 -20.81 22.64 -0.39
N ARG A 21 -20.60 23.94 -0.65
CA ARG A 21 -20.99 24.63 -1.89
C ARG A 21 -19.82 24.56 -2.88
N TYR A 22 -19.55 23.34 -3.37
CA TYR A 22 -18.30 23.02 -4.04
C TYR A 22 -18.09 23.76 -5.36
N GLU A 23 -19.14 23.90 -6.18
CA GLU A 23 -19.07 24.60 -7.47
C GLU A 23 -18.69 26.07 -7.27
N GLU A 24 -19.38 26.75 -6.36
CA GLU A 24 -19.13 28.15 -6.03
C GLU A 24 -17.76 28.35 -5.37
N ALA A 25 -17.30 27.38 -4.57
CA ALA A 25 -15.95 27.41 -4.01
C ALA A 25 -14.88 27.38 -5.11
N VAL A 26 -15.05 26.52 -6.12
CA VAL A 26 -14.14 26.45 -7.26
C VAL A 26 -14.17 27.75 -8.06
N GLU A 27 -15.34 28.34 -8.31
CA GLU A 27 -15.44 29.64 -9.00
C GLU A 27 -14.69 30.75 -8.26
N ALA A 28 -14.82 30.82 -6.93
CA ALA A 28 -14.12 31.80 -6.10
C ALA A 28 -12.58 31.57 -6.11
N TRP A 29 -12.13 30.32 -6.04
CA TRP A 29 -10.70 30.02 -6.14
C TRP A 29 -10.13 30.28 -7.54
N GLU A 30 -10.90 30.01 -8.60
CA GLU A 30 -10.55 30.36 -9.97
C GLU A 30 -10.39 31.88 -10.15
N GLN A 31 -11.31 32.67 -9.61
CA GLN A 31 -11.16 34.14 -9.58
C GLN A 31 -9.92 34.59 -8.80
N SER A 32 -9.64 33.94 -7.66
CA SER A 32 -8.44 34.22 -6.86
C SER A 32 -7.16 33.95 -7.67
N ARG A 33 -7.13 32.81 -8.38
CA ARG A 33 -6.03 32.40 -9.27
C ARG A 33 -5.82 33.37 -10.42
N GLU A 34 -6.90 33.83 -11.05
CA GLU A 34 -6.84 34.82 -12.13
C GLU A 34 -6.28 36.16 -11.64
N SER A 35 -6.64 36.56 -10.42
CA SER A 35 -6.18 37.82 -9.81
C SER A 35 -4.72 37.74 -9.33
N ASN A 36 -4.31 36.62 -8.75
CA ASN A 36 -2.93 36.35 -8.35
C ASN A 36 -2.57 34.86 -8.50
N PRO A 37 -1.86 34.49 -9.58
CA PRO A 37 -1.53 33.08 -9.86
C PRO A 37 -0.35 32.56 -9.05
N LYS A 38 0.23 33.34 -8.13
CA LYS A 38 1.46 32.99 -7.38
C LYS A 38 1.21 32.44 -5.98
N VAL A 39 -0.03 32.17 -5.61
CA VAL A 39 -0.37 31.64 -4.28
C VAL A 39 -0.51 30.12 -4.36
N PRO A 40 0.44 29.32 -3.82
CA PRO A 40 0.40 27.86 -3.90
C PRO A 40 -0.90 27.26 -3.36
N MET A 41 -1.42 27.80 -2.26
CA MET A 41 -2.63 27.31 -1.59
C MET A 41 -3.89 27.38 -2.45
N VAL A 42 -4.02 28.38 -3.33
CA VAL A 42 -5.16 28.48 -4.26
C VAL A 42 -5.12 27.31 -5.24
N TRP A 43 -3.96 27.03 -5.81
CA TRP A 43 -3.75 25.90 -6.72
C TRP A 43 -3.96 24.55 -6.04
N ARG A 44 -3.46 24.39 -4.81
CA ARG A 44 -3.69 23.20 -3.99
C ARG A 44 -5.19 22.97 -3.75
N ASN A 45 -5.94 23.99 -3.36
CA ASN A 45 -7.38 23.86 -3.11
C ASN A 45 -8.17 23.54 -4.38
N LEU A 46 -7.81 24.15 -5.51
CA LEU A 46 -8.37 23.80 -6.82
C LEU A 46 -8.10 22.34 -7.17
N ALA A 47 -6.89 21.84 -6.94
CA ALA A 47 -6.56 20.44 -7.20
C ALA A 47 -7.46 19.47 -6.42
N LEU A 48 -7.66 19.73 -5.12
CA LEU A 48 -8.53 18.93 -4.26
C LEU A 48 -9.98 18.91 -4.78
N ALA A 49 -10.53 20.07 -5.14
CA ALA A 49 -11.90 20.15 -5.65
C ALA A 49 -12.04 19.54 -7.05
N TYR A 50 -11.06 19.74 -7.93
CA TYR A 50 -11.05 19.14 -9.25
C TYR A 50 -11.07 17.61 -9.19
N TYR A 51 -10.29 17.03 -8.29
CA TYR A 51 -10.27 15.58 -8.12
C TYR A 51 -11.53 15.09 -7.38
N ASN A 52 -11.73 15.52 -6.13
CA ASN A 52 -12.73 14.93 -5.22
C ASN A 52 -14.18 15.31 -5.57
N LYS A 53 -14.41 16.42 -6.27
CA LYS A 53 -15.78 16.93 -6.50
C LYS A 53 -16.17 16.99 -7.97
N GLN A 54 -15.21 17.11 -8.88
CA GLN A 54 -15.49 17.23 -10.30
C GLN A 54 -15.02 16.02 -11.14
N GLY A 55 -14.27 15.08 -10.56
CA GLY A 55 -13.71 13.93 -11.27
C GLY A 55 -12.72 14.32 -12.38
N LYS A 56 -12.09 15.49 -12.30
CA LYS A 56 -11.16 16.04 -13.30
C LYS A 56 -9.72 15.79 -12.87
N ALA A 57 -9.30 14.53 -12.95
CA ALA A 57 -7.99 14.08 -12.45
C ALA A 57 -6.81 14.81 -13.10
N GLU A 58 -6.85 15.03 -14.41
CA GLU A 58 -5.78 15.71 -15.15
C GLU A 58 -5.64 17.17 -14.72
N LYS A 59 -6.78 17.87 -14.56
CA LYS A 59 -6.78 19.26 -14.07
C LYS A 59 -6.29 19.35 -12.63
N ALA A 60 -6.64 18.36 -11.80
CA ALA A 60 -6.13 18.30 -10.44
C ALA A 60 -4.60 18.15 -10.43
N LEU A 61 -4.06 17.28 -11.29
CA LEU A 61 -2.62 17.09 -11.41
C LEU A 61 -1.92 18.36 -11.88
N GLU A 62 -2.42 19.01 -12.93
CA GLU A 62 -1.90 20.30 -13.41
C GLU A 62 -1.87 21.35 -12.29
N ALA A 63 -2.97 21.47 -11.54
CA ALA A 63 -3.08 22.43 -10.47
C ALA A 63 -2.11 22.12 -9.31
N LEU A 64 -2.00 20.87 -8.88
CA LEU A 64 -1.13 20.52 -7.76
C LEU A 64 0.36 20.56 -8.13
N THR A 65 0.71 20.16 -9.35
CA THR A 65 2.06 20.39 -9.89
C THR A 65 2.38 21.88 -9.93
N LYS A 66 1.41 22.72 -10.31
CA LYS A 66 1.61 24.17 -10.29
C LYS A 66 1.81 24.70 -8.88
N ALA A 67 1.02 24.23 -7.90
CA ALA A 67 1.18 24.57 -6.49
C ALA A 67 2.61 24.26 -6.02
N PHE A 68 3.11 23.05 -6.30
CA PHE A 68 4.46 22.65 -5.92
C PHE A 68 5.55 23.49 -6.59
N SER A 69 5.40 23.82 -7.88
CA SER A 69 6.38 24.67 -8.59
C SER A 69 6.48 26.11 -8.07
N LEU A 70 5.49 26.56 -7.29
CA LEU A 70 5.50 27.89 -6.67
C LEU A 70 6.19 27.88 -5.30
N ASP A 71 6.25 26.72 -4.65
CA ASP A 71 6.99 26.48 -3.41
C ASP A 71 7.47 25.02 -3.34
N GLU A 72 8.68 24.79 -3.86
CA GLU A 72 9.31 23.46 -3.90
C GLU A 72 9.90 23.06 -2.54
N SER A 73 9.71 23.86 -1.48
CA SER A 73 10.15 23.52 -0.12
C SER A 73 9.05 22.93 0.76
N ASP A 74 7.80 22.95 0.30
CA ASP A 74 6.66 22.46 1.06
C ASP A 74 6.53 20.93 0.96
N SER A 75 6.98 20.23 2.01
CA SER A 75 6.90 18.76 2.12
C SER A 75 5.47 18.23 2.13
N ARG A 76 4.48 19.03 2.56
CA ARG A 76 3.07 18.63 2.49
C ARG A 76 2.57 18.63 1.05
N ILE A 77 2.87 19.67 0.27
CA ILE A 77 2.47 19.70 -1.15
C ILE A 77 3.18 18.59 -1.92
N CYS A 78 4.46 18.31 -1.63
CA CYS A 78 5.18 17.19 -2.22
C CYS A 78 4.47 15.84 -1.94
N MET A 79 4.10 15.59 -0.68
CA MET A 79 3.37 14.40 -0.27
C MET A 79 2.00 14.29 -0.98
N GLU A 80 1.24 15.38 -1.03
CA GLU A 80 -0.06 15.40 -1.72
C GLU A 80 0.09 15.14 -3.22
N LEU A 81 1.14 15.68 -3.85
CA LEU A 81 1.43 15.45 -5.26
C LEU A 81 1.77 13.98 -5.54
N ASP A 82 2.54 13.34 -4.66
CA ASP A 82 2.82 11.91 -4.77
C ASP A 82 1.56 11.04 -4.54
N GLN A 83 0.70 11.40 -3.58
CA GLN A 83 -0.60 10.74 -3.41
C GLN A 83 -1.45 10.88 -4.69
N LEU A 84 -1.49 12.06 -5.29
CA LEU A 84 -2.21 12.27 -6.54
C LEU A 84 -1.59 11.49 -7.71
N HIS A 85 -0.25 11.41 -7.79
CA HIS A 85 0.44 10.54 -8.75
C HIS A 85 0.00 9.07 -8.61
N LYS A 86 -0.10 8.56 -7.38
CA LYS A 86 -0.64 7.21 -7.11
C LYS A 86 -2.07 7.06 -7.63
N LYS A 87 -2.94 8.02 -7.33
CA LYS A 87 -4.36 8.01 -7.75
C LYS A 87 -4.55 8.04 -9.27
N VAL A 88 -3.76 8.84 -9.98
CA VAL A 88 -3.83 8.91 -11.46
C VAL A 88 -3.07 7.76 -12.15
N GLY A 89 -2.58 6.77 -11.40
CA GLY A 89 -1.98 5.55 -11.95
C GLY A 89 -0.54 5.71 -12.42
N ARG A 90 0.23 6.67 -11.89
CA ARG A 90 1.68 6.69 -12.10
C ARG A 90 2.30 5.42 -11.53
N THR A 91 3.24 4.82 -12.26
CA THR A 91 3.87 3.57 -11.83
C THR A 91 4.75 3.81 -10.59
N PRO A 92 5.03 2.76 -9.78
CA PRO A 92 5.96 2.88 -8.66
C PRO A 92 7.32 3.46 -9.07
N GLN A 93 7.84 3.10 -10.25
CA GLN A 93 9.12 3.62 -10.76
C GLN A 93 9.05 5.13 -11.06
N GLN A 94 7.94 5.62 -11.61
CA GLN A 94 7.75 7.06 -11.87
C GLN A 94 7.65 7.85 -10.57
N ARG A 95 6.90 7.33 -9.59
CA ARG A 95 6.77 7.94 -8.26
C ARG A 95 8.10 7.94 -7.51
N LEU A 96 8.82 6.82 -7.53
CA LEU A 96 10.13 6.70 -6.92
C LEU A 96 11.10 7.74 -7.51
N ALA A 97 11.18 7.82 -8.85
CA ALA A 97 12.03 8.80 -9.52
C ALA A 97 11.71 10.25 -9.12
N PHE A 98 10.42 10.59 -8.96
CA PHE A 98 9.99 11.90 -8.49
C PHE A 98 10.43 12.16 -7.04
N LEU A 99 10.20 11.23 -6.11
CA LEU A 99 10.56 11.43 -4.71
C LEU A 99 12.07 11.38 -4.47
N SER A 100 12.82 10.61 -5.27
CA SER A 100 14.28 10.55 -5.19
C SER A 100 14.95 11.90 -5.50
N THR A 101 14.30 12.81 -6.24
CA THR A 101 14.81 14.17 -6.44
C THR A 101 14.45 15.15 -5.32
N HIS A 102 13.67 14.70 -4.32
CA HIS A 102 13.13 15.52 -3.23
C HIS A 102 13.34 14.87 -1.85
N LEU A 103 14.44 14.13 -1.66
CA LEU A 103 14.72 13.39 -0.41
C LEU A 103 14.76 14.29 0.84
N ASP A 104 15.17 15.55 0.68
CA ASP A 104 15.13 16.55 1.77
C ASP A 104 13.70 16.81 2.27
N LEU A 105 12.69 16.72 1.39
CA LEU A 105 11.27 16.86 1.76
C LEU A 105 10.71 15.55 2.32
N VAL A 106 11.08 14.41 1.72
CA VAL A 106 10.72 13.07 2.19
C VAL A 106 11.12 12.89 3.66
N SER A 107 12.31 13.38 4.03
CA SER A 107 12.88 13.22 5.37
C SER A 107 12.21 14.11 6.43
N GLN A 108 11.34 15.05 6.05
CA GLN A 108 10.66 15.95 6.99
C GLN A 108 9.40 15.36 7.60
N ARG A 109 8.84 14.28 7.02
CA ARG A 109 7.55 13.72 7.44
C ARG A 109 7.52 12.21 7.29
N ASP A 110 7.04 11.53 8.34
CA ASP A 110 6.99 10.06 8.37
C ASP A 110 6.00 9.46 7.35
N ASP A 111 4.93 10.18 7.01
CA ASP A 111 3.95 9.74 6.01
C ASP A 111 4.59 9.61 4.62
N LEU A 112 5.29 10.64 4.17
CA LEU A 112 6.01 10.64 2.90
C LEU A 112 7.24 9.72 2.93
N TYR A 113 7.93 9.64 4.06
CA TYR A 113 9.04 8.70 4.26
C TYR A 113 8.58 7.25 4.08
N THR A 114 7.44 6.89 4.68
CA THR A 114 6.86 5.55 4.59
C THR A 114 6.44 5.22 3.16
N GLU A 115 5.82 6.16 2.43
CA GLU A 115 5.51 5.96 1.01
C GLU A 115 6.78 5.78 0.16
N TYR A 116 7.85 6.51 0.45
CA TYR A 116 9.13 6.32 -0.25
C TYR A 116 9.72 4.93 -0.01
N VAL A 117 9.72 4.46 1.24
CA VAL A 117 10.13 3.09 1.61
C VAL A 117 9.27 2.03 0.89
N ALA A 118 7.95 2.24 0.82
CA ALA A 118 7.05 1.33 0.11
C ALA A 118 7.37 1.25 -1.39
N LEU A 119 7.74 2.37 -2.01
CA LEU A 119 8.18 2.42 -3.41
C LEU A 119 9.52 1.71 -3.62
N LEU A 120 10.47 1.81 -2.69
CA LEU A 120 11.72 1.04 -2.73
C LEU A 120 11.44 -0.46 -2.68
N ASN A 121 10.57 -0.91 -1.76
CA ASN A 121 10.13 -2.30 -1.68
C ASN A 121 9.49 -2.77 -3.00
N LEU A 122 8.53 -2.00 -3.52
CA LEU A 122 7.81 -2.30 -4.77
C LEU A 122 8.69 -2.36 -6.03
N THR A 123 9.81 -1.64 -6.02
CA THR A 123 10.76 -1.59 -7.14
C THR A 123 11.95 -2.54 -6.96
N GLY A 124 11.95 -3.34 -5.89
CA GLY A 124 12.98 -4.35 -5.61
C GLY A 124 14.20 -3.82 -4.87
N ALA A 125 14.26 -2.52 -4.54
CA ALA A 125 15.34 -1.91 -3.76
C ALA A 125 15.20 -2.19 -2.24
N CYS A 126 14.99 -3.46 -1.88
CA CYS A 126 14.65 -3.87 -0.51
C CYS A 126 15.80 -3.62 0.48
N GLU A 127 17.06 -3.73 0.06
CA GLU A 127 18.20 -3.42 0.93
C GLU A 127 18.22 -1.93 1.32
N GLN A 128 17.99 -1.05 0.35
CA GLN A 128 17.88 0.40 0.61
C GLN A 128 16.66 0.71 1.49
N ALA A 129 15.52 0.05 1.24
CA ALA A 129 14.34 0.18 2.09
C ALA A 129 14.66 -0.19 3.55
N TYR A 130 15.37 -1.30 3.77
CA TYR A 130 15.79 -1.70 5.12
C TYR A 130 16.68 -0.68 5.79
N GLU A 131 17.72 -0.19 5.09
CA GLU A 131 18.64 0.80 5.62
C GLU A 131 17.92 2.08 6.03
N MET A 132 16.97 2.54 5.21
CA MET A 132 16.15 3.70 5.52
C MET A 132 15.24 3.47 6.72
N ILE A 133 14.55 2.33 6.78
CA ILE A 133 13.71 1.97 7.93
C ILE A 133 14.54 1.96 9.21
N MET A 134 15.71 1.31 9.22
CA MET A 134 16.53 1.21 10.43
C MET A 134 17.28 2.50 10.78
N GLY A 135 17.49 3.38 9.79
CA GLY A 135 18.15 4.67 9.96
C GLY A 135 17.23 5.79 10.45
N HIS A 136 15.92 5.53 10.57
CA HIS A 136 14.92 6.51 10.96
C HIS A 136 14.13 6.08 12.20
N THR A 137 13.74 7.06 13.02
CA THR A 137 12.85 6.85 14.17
C THR A 137 11.47 7.38 13.82
N PHE A 138 10.53 6.47 13.62
CA PHE A 138 9.14 6.76 13.26
C PHE A 138 8.32 7.12 14.49
N HIS A 139 7.37 8.02 14.28
CA HIS A 139 6.35 8.42 15.23
C HIS A 139 4.98 8.22 14.58
N PRO A 140 4.45 6.99 14.53
CA PRO A 140 3.13 6.74 13.98
C PRO A 140 2.07 7.54 14.73
N TRP A 141 1.29 8.32 13.98
CA TRP A 141 0.13 9.08 14.46
C TRP A 141 -1.16 8.39 13.99
N GLU A 142 -2.30 8.82 14.53
CA GLU A 142 -3.64 8.31 14.16
C GLU A 142 -3.84 8.30 12.62
N GLY A 143 -4.07 7.12 12.04
CA GLY A 143 -4.16 6.89 10.59
C GLY A 143 -2.83 6.52 9.92
N GLY A 144 -1.78 6.24 10.70
CA GLY A 144 -0.47 5.76 10.24
C GLY A 144 -0.10 4.38 10.79
N GLU A 145 -0.87 3.85 11.72
CA GLU A 145 -0.60 2.59 12.41
C GLU A 145 -0.51 1.42 11.44
N GLY A 146 0.49 0.56 11.63
CA GLY A 146 0.67 -0.65 10.84
C GLY A 146 1.40 -0.44 9.52
N LYS A 147 1.55 0.80 9.03
CA LYS A 147 2.16 1.05 7.70
C LYS A 147 3.63 0.70 7.68
N ILE A 148 4.42 1.35 8.53
CA ILE A 148 5.87 1.15 8.51
C ILE A 148 6.27 -0.24 9.00
N THR A 149 5.52 -0.80 9.95
CA THR A 149 5.71 -2.17 10.42
C THR A 149 5.42 -3.19 9.31
N ARG A 150 4.39 -2.96 8.47
CA ARG A 150 4.15 -3.75 7.27
C ARG A 150 5.27 -3.63 6.25
N GLU A 151 5.78 -2.42 5.99
CA GLU A 151 6.93 -2.22 5.09
C GLU A 151 8.21 -2.90 5.59
N TYR A 152 8.43 -2.89 6.90
CA TYR A 152 9.54 -3.59 7.54
C TYR A 152 9.45 -5.11 7.35
N VAL A 153 8.28 -5.69 7.64
CA VAL A 153 8.05 -7.13 7.47
C VAL A 153 8.16 -7.54 6.00
N LEU A 154 7.60 -6.74 5.09
CA LEU A 154 7.67 -7.00 3.66
C LEU A 154 9.12 -6.96 3.16
N CYS A 155 9.88 -5.94 3.54
CA CYS A 155 11.28 -5.79 3.17
C CYS A 155 12.09 -7.04 3.59
N MET A 156 11.95 -7.46 4.87
CA MET A 156 12.61 -8.66 5.39
C MET A 156 12.18 -9.93 4.62
N SER A 157 10.90 -10.07 4.33
CA SER A 157 10.33 -11.22 3.62
C SER A 157 10.88 -11.31 2.19
N ASN A 158 10.97 -10.18 1.49
CA ASN A 158 11.52 -10.09 0.14
C ASN A 158 13.02 -10.47 0.13
N LEU A 159 13.80 -9.93 1.06
CA LEU A 159 15.22 -10.27 1.21
C LEU A 159 15.43 -11.74 1.57
N ALA A 160 14.58 -12.28 2.45
CA ALA A 160 14.63 -13.70 2.83
C ALA A 160 14.26 -14.61 1.65
N PHE A 161 13.25 -14.25 0.86
CA PHE A 161 12.87 -14.98 -0.33
C PHE A 161 14.02 -15.03 -1.37
N GLN A 162 14.67 -13.88 -1.62
CA GLN A 162 15.86 -13.82 -2.48
C GLN A 162 17.00 -14.70 -1.95
N ALA A 163 17.27 -14.65 -0.64
CA ALA A 163 18.28 -15.49 0.00
C ALA A 163 17.98 -16.99 -0.17
N LEU A 164 16.71 -17.41 0.01
CA LEU A 164 16.29 -18.79 -0.26
C LEU A 164 16.52 -19.19 -1.73
N GLY A 165 16.19 -18.31 -2.68
CA GLY A 165 16.44 -18.54 -4.11
C GLY A 165 17.92 -18.76 -4.45
N HIS A 166 18.83 -18.13 -3.69
CA HIS A 166 20.28 -18.30 -3.83
C HIS A 166 20.88 -19.44 -2.98
N GLY A 167 20.06 -20.18 -2.23
CA GLY A 167 20.55 -21.24 -1.33
C GLY A 167 21.10 -20.72 0.01
N GLU A 168 20.97 -19.43 0.31
CA GLU A 168 21.45 -18.77 1.53
C GLU A 168 20.46 -18.94 2.69
N ALA A 169 20.10 -20.19 3.02
CA ALA A 169 19.05 -20.50 3.98
C ALA A 169 19.30 -19.93 5.39
N GLU A 170 20.56 -19.87 5.83
CA GLU A 170 20.96 -19.24 7.11
C GLU A 170 20.64 -17.75 7.15
N LYS A 171 20.91 -17.03 6.05
CA LYS A 171 20.62 -15.60 5.92
C LYS A 171 19.11 -15.38 5.93
N ALA A 172 18.36 -16.19 5.17
CA ALA A 172 16.90 -16.15 5.14
C ALA A 172 16.30 -16.36 6.54
N ARG A 173 16.74 -17.39 7.27
CA ARG A 173 16.32 -17.63 8.65
C ARG A 173 16.57 -16.42 9.55
N SER A 174 17.77 -15.84 9.49
CA SER A 174 18.12 -14.67 10.30
C SER A 174 17.21 -13.47 10.02
N LEU A 175 16.92 -13.19 8.75
CA LEU A 175 16.04 -12.09 8.34
C LEU A 175 14.59 -12.31 8.83
N LEU A 176 14.05 -13.52 8.67
CA LEU A 176 12.68 -13.84 9.08
C LEU A 176 12.51 -13.84 10.59
N GLN A 177 13.51 -14.29 11.36
CA GLN A 177 13.50 -14.20 12.82
C GLN A 177 13.49 -12.75 13.29
N LYS A 178 14.20 -11.85 12.59
CA LYS A 178 14.13 -10.40 12.86
C LYS A 178 12.74 -9.85 12.55
N ALA A 179 12.14 -10.25 11.43
CA ALA A 179 10.80 -9.77 11.03
C ALA A 179 9.69 -10.09 12.05
N LEU A 180 9.87 -11.14 12.88
CA LEU A 180 8.93 -11.49 13.94
C LEU A 180 8.91 -10.48 15.10
N VAL A 181 9.92 -9.60 15.22
CA VAL A 181 10.07 -8.65 16.32
C VAL A 181 10.19 -7.24 15.77
N PHE A 182 9.27 -6.35 16.16
CA PHE A 182 9.33 -4.95 15.72
C PHE A 182 10.42 -4.20 16.51
N PRO A 183 11.41 -3.60 15.83
CA PRO A 183 12.41 -2.80 16.49
C PRO A 183 11.80 -1.48 17.00
N THR A 184 12.37 -0.94 18.08
CA THR A 184 11.79 0.22 18.79
C THR A 184 11.70 1.48 17.96
N ASN A 185 12.53 1.60 16.91
CA ASN A 185 12.52 2.75 16.01
C ASN A 185 11.26 2.83 15.14
N LEU A 186 10.47 1.76 15.02
CA LEU A 186 9.20 1.80 14.29
C LEU A 186 8.08 2.53 15.04
N GLY A 187 8.25 2.77 16.35
CA GLY A 187 7.24 3.46 17.17
C GLY A 187 5.98 2.63 17.45
N GLU A 188 5.95 1.35 17.04
CA GLU A 188 4.81 0.45 17.17
C GLU A 188 5.20 -0.91 17.78
N GLY A 189 4.30 -1.47 18.59
CA GLY A 189 4.39 -2.84 19.08
C GLY A 189 3.53 -3.78 18.24
N LYS A 190 3.94 -5.04 18.15
CA LYS A 190 3.17 -6.08 17.48
C LYS A 190 1.92 -6.42 18.29
N LEU A 191 0.76 -6.50 17.62
CA LEU A 191 -0.52 -6.80 18.27
C LEU A 191 -0.63 -8.28 18.65
N GLU A 192 -1.24 -8.56 19.80
CA GLU A 192 -1.55 -9.92 20.22
C GLU A 192 -2.58 -10.54 19.26
N GLY A 193 -2.24 -11.68 18.66
CA GLY A 193 -3.11 -12.38 17.71
C GLY A 193 -2.80 -12.14 16.23
N GLN A 194 -1.97 -11.15 15.89
CA GLN A 194 -1.47 -10.98 14.52
C GLN A 194 -0.78 -12.26 14.06
N LYS A 195 -1.15 -12.76 12.88
CA LYS A 195 -0.61 -14.00 12.32
C LYS A 195 0.44 -13.68 11.27
N ASP A 196 1.55 -14.43 11.32
CA ASP A 196 2.69 -14.33 10.40
C ASP A 196 2.83 -15.61 9.56
N ASN A 197 1.72 -16.04 8.95
CA ASN A 197 1.69 -17.30 8.19
C ASN A 197 2.75 -17.32 7.08
N ASP A 198 2.99 -16.17 6.45
CA ASP A 198 4.04 -15.93 5.46
C ASP A 198 5.44 -16.13 6.03
N LEU A 199 5.75 -15.49 7.17
CA LEU A 199 7.07 -15.61 7.80
C LEU A 199 7.34 -17.03 8.29
N TYR A 200 6.35 -17.67 8.93
CA TYR A 200 6.48 -19.05 9.39
C TYR A 200 6.62 -20.04 8.23
N TYR A 201 5.90 -19.83 7.13
CA TYR A 201 6.08 -20.67 5.94
C TYR A 201 7.50 -20.54 5.38
N LEU A 202 8.02 -19.32 5.23
CA LEU A 202 9.39 -19.09 4.76
C LEU A 202 10.45 -19.62 5.73
N LEU A 203 10.21 -19.54 7.05
CA LEU A 203 11.09 -20.14 8.06
C LEU A 203 11.12 -21.67 7.94
N GLY A 204 9.96 -22.29 7.71
CA GLY A 204 9.89 -23.73 7.44
C GLY A 204 10.69 -24.13 6.21
N GLN A 205 10.62 -23.35 5.14
CA GLN A 205 11.42 -23.57 3.93
C GLN A 205 12.93 -23.42 4.21
N ALA A 206 13.33 -22.39 4.96
CA ALA A 206 14.72 -22.18 5.36
C ALA A 206 15.26 -23.37 6.18
N GLU A 207 14.52 -23.81 7.21
CA GLU A 207 14.94 -24.93 8.06
C GLU A 207 15.01 -26.26 7.28
N ARG A 208 14.08 -26.50 6.35
CA ARG A 208 14.13 -27.67 5.48
C ARG A 208 15.38 -27.66 4.59
N MET A 209 15.76 -26.50 4.04
CA MET A 209 17.00 -26.36 3.26
C MET A 209 18.27 -26.57 4.11
N LEU A 210 18.21 -26.26 5.41
CA LEU A 210 19.29 -26.53 6.37
C LEU A 210 19.33 -28.00 6.84
N GLY A 211 18.35 -28.82 6.47
CA GLY A 211 18.24 -30.21 6.90
C GLY A 211 17.55 -30.41 8.26
N ASN A 212 16.97 -29.35 8.83
CA ASN A 212 16.31 -29.36 10.14
C ASN A 212 14.82 -29.66 9.99
N GLU A 213 14.48 -30.88 9.55
CA GLU A 213 13.10 -31.24 9.17
C GLU A 213 12.09 -31.13 10.34
N GLU A 214 12.49 -31.48 11.57
CA GLU A 214 11.62 -31.35 12.75
C GLU A 214 11.19 -29.90 12.98
N GLN A 215 12.13 -28.96 12.89
CA GLN A 215 11.86 -27.54 13.03
C GLN A 215 11.07 -26.98 11.85
N ALA A 216 11.35 -27.47 10.64
CA ALA A 216 10.59 -27.11 9.44
C ALA A 216 9.10 -27.48 9.60
N VAL A 217 8.81 -28.70 10.03
CA VAL A 217 7.45 -29.19 10.30
C VAL A 217 6.76 -28.35 11.39
N ALA A 218 7.49 -27.97 12.45
CA ALA A 218 6.95 -27.09 13.49
C ALA A 218 6.53 -25.72 12.92
N TYR A 219 7.37 -25.10 12.08
CA TYR A 219 7.06 -23.83 11.43
C TYR A 219 5.92 -23.94 10.42
N PHE A 220 5.86 -24.99 9.60
CA PHE A 220 4.73 -25.22 8.70
C PHE A 220 3.42 -25.43 9.48
N THR A 221 3.48 -26.10 10.63
CA THR A 221 2.30 -26.27 11.49
C THR A 221 1.80 -24.92 12.01
N GLN A 222 2.70 -24.02 12.43
CA GLN A 222 2.32 -22.65 12.81
C GLN A 222 1.74 -21.87 11.63
N ALA A 223 2.36 -21.97 10.45
CA ALA A 223 1.92 -21.30 9.23
C ALA A 223 0.55 -21.80 8.71
N ALA A 224 0.11 -22.98 9.10
CA ALA A 224 -1.20 -23.53 8.71
C ALA A 224 -2.36 -23.04 9.59
N ILE A 225 -2.10 -22.31 10.68
CA ILE A 225 -3.13 -21.85 11.64
C ILE A 225 -3.59 -20.44 11.29
N GLY A 226 -4.90 -20.24 11.13
CA GLY A 226 -5.50 -18.92 10.93
C GLY A 226 -6.97 -19.00 10.54
N SER A 227 -7.56 -17.87 10.12
CA SER A 227 -8.88 -17.87 9.49
C SER A 227 -8.83 -18.64 8.17
N GLU A 228 -9.87 -19.45 7.92
CA GLU A 228 -10.06 -20.18 6.66
C GLU A 228 -10.90 -19.39 5.66
N GLU A 229 -11.58 -18.33 6.10
CA GLU A 229 -12.42 -17.47 5.25
C GLU A 229 -11.70 -16.16 4.92
N PRO A 230 -11.59 -15.79 3.63
CA PRO A 230 -11.10 -14.49 3.22
C PRO A 230 -12.05 -13.39 3.70
N ALA A 231 -11.50 -12.31 4.24
CA ALA A 231 -12.24 -11.11 4.60
C ALA A 231 -11.80 -9.93 3.74
N ASN A 232 -12.70 -8.97 3.55
CA ASN A 232 -12.35 -7.70 2.93
C ASN A 232 -11.47 -6.90 3.91
N MET A 233 -10.32 -6.44 3.44
CA MET A 233 -9.33 -5.76 4.27
C MET A 233 -9.60 -4.25 4.22
N MET A 234 -10.32 -3.74 5.21
CA MET A 234 -10.75 -2.34 5.26
C MET A 234 -10.09 -1.56 6.40
N TYR A 235 -9.65 -2.26 7.43
CA TYR A 235 -9.03 -1.70 8.64
C TYR A 235 -7.59 -2.21 8.80
N TYR A 236 -6.75 -1.44 9.48
CA TYR A 236 -5.31 -1.75 9.61
C TYR A 236 -5.02 -3.04 10.38
N ASN A 237 -5.96 -3.46 11.24
CA ASN A 237 -5.88 -4.68 12.05
C ASN A 237 -6.54 -5.90 11.39
N ASP A 238 -7.13 -5.75 10.20
CA ASP A 238 -7.71 -6.88 9.48
C ASP A 238 -6.60 -7.84 9.03
N GLN A 239 -6.81 -9.14 9.22
CA GLN A 239 -5.85 -10.13 8.76
C GLN A 239 -5.84 -10.15 7.22
N PRO A 240 -4.67 -9.98 6.58
CA PRO A 240 -4.57 -10.05 5.13
C PRO A 240 -5.08 -11.40 4.59
N ALA A 241 -5.98 -11.36 3.61
CA ALA A 241 -6.55 -12.57 3.01
C ALA A 241 -5.50 -13.46 2.32
N ASP A 242 -4.35 -12.91 1.95
CA ASP A 242 -3.22 -13.66 1.40
C ASP A 242 -2.51 -14.56 2.44
N MET A 243 -2.79 -14.41 3.73
CA MET A 243 -2.35 -15.39 4.75
C MET A 243 -2.91 -16.79 4.46
N ILE A 244 -4.11 -16.89 3.87
CA ILE A 244 -4.73 -18.16 3.46
C ILE A 244 -3.90 -18.86 2.39
N TYR A 245 -3.24 -18.09 1.52
CA TYR A 245 -2.32 -18.65 0.52
C TYR A 245 -1.14 -19.35 1.21
N PHE A 246 -0.53 -18.72 2.23
CA PHE A 246 0.57 -19.33 2.98
C PHE A 246 0.12 -20.51 3.84
N GLN A 247 -1.09 -20.48 4.40
CA GLN A 247 -1.69 -21.66 5.05
C GLN A 247 -1.79 -22.83 4.09
N ALA A 248 -2.23 -22.59 2.84
CA ALA A 248 -2.31 -23.64 1.82
C ALA A 248 -0.93 -24.21 1.47
N LEU A 249 0.06 -23.35 1.28
CA LEU A 249 1.43 -23.79 1.00
C LEU A 249 2.03 -24.60 2.16
N ALA A 250 1.75 -24.20 3.41
CA ALA A 250 2.19 -24.91 4.60
C ALA A 250 1.52 -26.28 4.73
N ARG A 251 0.20 -26.38 4.49
CA ARG A 251 -0.54 -27.66 4.45
C ARG A 251 0.03 -28.61 3.41
N ARG A 252 0.32 -28.12 2.20
CA ARG A 252 1.00 -28.90 1.16
C ARG A 252 2.37 -29.38 1.63
N ALA A 253 3.15 -28.53 2.30
CA ALA A 253 4.46 -28.90 2.85
C ALA A 253 4.39 -29.96 3.97
N LEU A 254 3.23 -30.10 4.63
CA LEU A 254 2.91 -31.12 5.64
C LEU A 254 2.26 -32.38 5.03
N GLY A 255 2.03 -32.42 3.71
CA GLY A 255 1.39 -33.54 3.01
C GLY A 255 -0.14 -33.49 2.95
N ASP A 256 -0.77 -32.43 3.46
CA ASP A 256 -2.22 -32.19 3.37
C ASP A 256 -2.57 -31.47 2.06
N GLU A 257 -2.50 -32.21 0.94
CA GLU A 257 -2.81 -31.65 -0.38
C GLU A 257 -4.30 -31.31 -0.54
N GLN A 258 -5.19 -32.06 0.12
CA GLN A 258 -6.63 -31.78 0.07
C GLN A 258 -6.95 -30.45 0.76
N GLY A 259 -6.43 -30.22 1.97
CA GLY A 259 -6.60 -28.97 2.68
C GLY A 259 -5.97 -27.80 1.94
N ALA A 260 -4.79 -27.99 1.34
CA ALA A 260 -4.15 -26.96 0.51
C ALA A 260 -5.05 -26.55 -0.67
N GLN A 261 -5.59 -27.52 -1.42
CA GLN A 261 -6.49 -27.22 -2.55
C GLN A 261 -7.77 -26.51 -2.12
N GLN A 262 -8.34 -26.88 -0.97
CA GLN A 262 -9.52 -26.23 -0.43
C GLN A 262 -9.28 -24.74 -0.13
N HIS A 263 -8.17 -24.41 0.54
CA HIS A 263 -7.83 -23.02 0.89
C HIS A 263 -7.58 -22.17 -0.37
N LEU A 264 -6.88 -22.74 -1.35
CA LEU A 264 -6.62 -22.05 -2.63
C LEU A 264 -7.89 -21.84 -3.44
N GLN A 265 -8.79 -22.82 -3.46
CA GLN A 265 -10.08 -22.68 -4.13
C GLN A 265 -10.96 -21.64 -3.43
N CYS A 266 -10.90 -21.57 -2.10
CA CYS A 266 -11.61 -20.54 -1.33
C CYS A 266 -11.19 -19.11 -1.74
N LEU A 267 -9.89 -18.87 -1.96
CA LEU A 267 -9.40 -17.59 -2.50
C LEU A 267 -9.99 -17.27 -3.88
N VAL A 268 -10.04 -18.26 -4.78
CA VAL A 268 -10.60 -18.11 -6.13
C VAL A 268 -12.10 -17.81 -6.06
N ASP A 269 -12.84 -18.57 -5.27
CA ASP A 269 -14.30 -18.44 -5.16
C ASP A 269 -14.68 -17.10 -4.54
N TYR A 270 -13.98 -16.68 -3.48
CA TYR A 270 -14.18 -15.37 -2.87
C TYR A 270 -13.96 -14.26 -3.89
N ALA A 271 -12.82 -14.26 -4.58
CA ALA A 271 -12.50 -13.21 -5.51
C ALA A 271 -13.46 -13.13 -6.70
N GLN A 272 -13.91 -14.28 -7.24
CA GLN A 272 -14.93 -14.30 -8.30
C GLN A 272 -16.28 -13.77 -7.85
N LYS A 273 -16.64 -14.02 -6.58
CA LYS A 273 -17.90 -13.57 -6.01
C LYS A 273 -17.90 -12.07 -5.70
N HIS A 274 -16.77 -11.54 -5.22
CA HIS A 274 -16.68 -10.20 -4.63
C HIS A 274 -16.02 -9.14 -5.53
N GLN A 275 -15.49 -9.52 -6.72
CA GLN A 275 -14.78 -8.58 -7.62
C GLN A 275 -15.62 -7.39 -8.11
N ASP A 276 -16.95 -7.51 -8.12
CA ASP A 276 -17.88 -6.50 -8.64
C ASP A 276 -18.74 -5.89 -7.52
N ASP A 277 -18.36 -6.10 -6.26
CA ASP A 277 -19.03 -5.51 -5.11
C ASP A 277 -18.85 -3.99 -5.07
N HIS A 278 -19.91 -3.30 -4.66
CA HIS A 278 -19.85 -1.87 -4.36
C HIS A 278 -19.40 -1.66 -2.91
N ILE A 279 -18.26 -0.99 -2.74
CA ILE A 279 -17.59 -0.80 -1.46
C ILE A 279 -17.82 0.62 -0.96
N THR A 280 -18.33 0.72 0.25
CA THR A 280 -18.57 1.99 0.95
C THR A 280 -17.92 1.97 2.31
N ILE A 281 -17.34 3.10 2.72
CA ILE A 281 -16.90 3.31 4.10
C ILE A 281 -18.12 3.48 5.00
N ASP A 282 -18.20 2.66 6.05
CA ASP A 282 -19.22 2.80 7.08
C ASP A 282 -19.10 4.19 7.72
N TYR A 283 -20.24 4.82 7.97
CA TYR A 283 -20.34 6.11 8.64
C TYR A 283 -19.60 6.15 10.00
N PHE A 284 -19.48 5.00 10.69
CA PHE A 284 -18.80 4.89 11.98
C PHE A 284 -17.37 4.33 11.90
N ALA A 285 -16.75 4.27 10.72
CA ALA A 285 -15.37 3.82 10.58
C ALA A 285 -14.40 4.78 11.30
N VAL A 286 -13.74 4.29 12.36
CA VAL A 286 -12.79 5.05 13.19
C VAL A 286 -11.33 4.60 13.02
N SER A 287 -11.06 3.68 12.09
CA SER A 287 -9.75 3.03 11.93
C SER A 287 -9.34 2.89 10.46
N LEU A 288 -9.70 3.90 9.65
CA LEU A 288 -9.24 3.94 8.27
C LEU A 288 -7.72 4.12 8.26
N PRO A 289 -6.99 3.33 7.46
CA PRO A 289 -5.54 3.37 7.45
C PRO A 289 -4.97 4.63 6.79
N ASP A 290 -5.77 5.54 6.19
CA ASP A 290 -5.24 6.70 5.45
C ASP A 290 -5.95 8.01 5.81
N LEU A 291 -5.16 9.07 5.97
CA LEU A 291 -5.64 10.45 5.79
C LEU A 291 -5.94 10.64 4.29
N GLN A 292 -7.18 10.36 3.88
CA GLN A 292 -7.61 10.46 2.49
C GLN A 292 -7.75 11.93 2.06
N ILE A 293 -6.66 12.48 1.50
CA ILE A 293 -6.67 13.83 0.89
C ILE A 293 -7.41 13.79 -0.46
N PHE A 294 -7.17 12.72 -1.22
CA PHE A 294 -7.88 12.40 -2.46
C PHE A 294 -8.76 11.18 -2.24
N GLU A 295 -10.02 11.28 -2.62
CA GLU A 295 -11.00 10.20 -2.49
C GLU A 295 -10.55 8.97 -3.30
N ASP A 296 -10.69 7.78 -2.71
CA ASP A 296 -10.38 6.52 -3.37
C ASP A 296 -11.54 5.99 -4.19
N ASP A 297 -11.20 5.32 -5.28
CA ASP A 297 -12.12 4.43 -5.97
C ASP A 297 -12.05 3.05 -5.27
N LEU A 298 -12.91 2.87 -4.28
CA LEU A 298 -12.94 1.68 -3.43
C LEU A 298 -13.36 0.43 -4.23
N ASP A 299 -14.25 0.59 -5.21
CA ASP A 299 -14.68 -0.51 -6.09
C ASP A 299 -13.50 -0.99 -6.95
N ARG A 300 -12.76 -0.05 -7.55
CA ARG A 300 -11.53 -0.36 -8.30
C ARG A 300 -10.47 -1.01 -7.43
N SER A 301 -10.31 -0.54 -6.19
CA SER A 301 -9.35 -1.10 -5.24
C SER A 301 -9.72 -2.52 -4.84
N ASN A 302 -10.99 -2.78 -4.56
CA ASN A 302 -11.53 -4.11 -4.29
C ASN A 302 -11.37 -5.05 -5.48
N GLN A 303 -11.65 -4.57 -6.70
CA GLN A 303 -11.46 -5.35 -7.91
C GLN A 303 -9.99 -5.75 -8.11
N ALA A 304 -9.05 -4.83 -7.86
CA ALA A 304 -7.62 -5.12 -7.89
C ALA A 304 -7.21 -6.17 -6.83
N ASN A 305 -7.72 -6.03 -5.59
CA ASN A 305 -7.50 -7.01 -4.52
C ASN A 305 -8.06 -8.40 -4.89
N CYS A 306 -9.24 -8.48 -5.48
CA CYS A 306 -9.82 -9.73 -5.95
C CYS A 306 -8.95 -10.37 -7.06
N PHE A 307 -8.46 -9.59 -8.03
CA PHE A 307 -7.51 -10.10 -9.02
C PHE A 307 -6.20 -10.58 -8.40
N TYR A 308 -5.72 -9.93 -7.34
CA TYR A 308 -4.58 -10.41 -6.58
C TYR A 308 -4.83 -11.78 -5.93
N LEU A 309 -5.96 -11.95 -5.25
CA LEU A 309 -6.36 -13.22 -4.64
C LEU A 309 -6.57 -14.34 -5.69
N LEU A 310 -7.15 -14.01 -6.85
CA LEU A 310 -7.23 -14.94 -7.99
C LEU A 310 -5.85 -15.38 -8.44
N GLY A 311 -4.92 -14.43 -8.54
CA GLY A 311 -3.53 -14.70 -8.87
C GLY A 311 -2.92 -15.72 -7.91
N LEU A 312 -3.00 -15.46 -6.60
CA LEU A 312 -2.48 -16.37 -5.57
C LEU A 312 -3.13 -17.77 -5.64
N GLY A 313 -4.47 -17.82 -5.71
CA GLY A 313 -5.22 -19.07 -5.78
C GLY A 313 -4.83 -19.90 -7.00
N TRP A 314 -4.81 -19.31 -8.20
CA TRP A 314 -4.42 -20.02 -9.42
C TRP A 314 -2.95 -20.44 -9.43
N TYR A 315 -2.04 -19.61 -8.92
CA TYR A 315 -0.63 -20.01 -8.75
C TYR A 315 -0.50 -21.23 -7.84
N GLY A 316 -1.16 -21.23 -6.69
CA GLY A 316 -1.12 -22.36 -5.76
C GLY A 316 -1.74 -23.64 -6.34
N LEU A 317 -2.75 -23.50 -7.21
CA LEU A 317 -3.39 -24.61 -7.92
C LEU A 317 -2.61 -25.08 -9.16
N GLY A 318 -1.42 -24.51 -9.43
CA GLY A 318 -0.58 -24.89 -10.56
C GLY A 318 -0.97 -24.25 -11.90
N LYS A 319 -1.93 -23.33 -11.92
CA LYS A 319 -2.40 -22.59 -13.11
C LYS A 319 -1.58 -21.31 -13.31
N GLN A 320 -0.32 -21.47 -13.71
CA GLN A 320 0.69 -20.40 -13.71
C GLN A 320 0.32 -19.23 -14.63
N GLU A 321 -0.18 -19.51 -15.84
CA GLU A 321 -0.51 -18.47 -16.82
C GLU A 321 -1.76 -17.69 -16.43
N GLU A 322 -2.79 -18.37 -15.91
CA GLU A 322 -3.99 -17.73 -15.36
C GLU A 322 -3.63 -16.86 -14.15
N GLY A 323 -2.80 -17.39 -13.24
CA GLY A 323 -2.28 -16.65 -12.09
C GLY A 323 -1.55 -15.37 -12.51
N ARG A 324 -0.62 -15.48 -13.48
CA ARG A 324 0.13 -14.33 -14.02
C ARG A 324 -0.80 -13.26 -14.57
N ARG A 325 -1.76 -13.66 -15.41
CA ARG A 325 -2.73 -12.73 -16.02
C ARG A 325 -3.59 -12.04 -14.97
N ALA A 326 -3.95 -12.72 -13.89
CA ALA A 326 -4.71 -12.11 -12.80
C ALA A 326 -3.90 -11.03 -12.09
N LEU A 327 -2.64 -11.31 -11.72
CA LEU A 327 -1.77 -10.32 -11.09
C LEU A 327 -1.50 -9.11 -12.00
N GLN A 328 -1.33 -9.33 -13.30
CA GLN A 328 -1.19 -8.24 -14.27
C GLN A 328 -2.46 -7.37 -14.36
N LYS A 329 -3.65 -7.96 -14.26
CA LYS A 329 -4.90 -7.19 -14.17
C LYS A 329 -4.98 -6.37 -12.89
N ALA A 330 -4.58 -6.94 -11.74
CA ALA A 330 -4.51 -6.20 -10.49
C ALA A 330 -3.61 -4.97 -10.61
N LEU A 331 -2.42 -5.11 -11.21
CA LEU A 331 -1.50 -4.00 -11.45
C LEU A 331 -1.99 -3.00 -12.52
N ALA A 332 -2.72 -3.45 -13.53
CA ALA A 332 -3.33 -2.56 -14.52
C ALA A 332 -4.41 -1.66 -13.87
N LEU A 333 -5.15 -2.18 -12.90
CA LEU A 333 -6.11 -1.41 -12.12
C LEU A 333 -5.40 -0.53 -11.10
N VAL A 334 -4.46 -1.07 -10.33
CA VAL A 334 -3.74 -0.34 -9.27
C VAL A 334 -2.24 -0.63 -9.42
N PRO A 335 -1.47 0.25 -10.10
CA PRO A 335 -0.04 0.02 -10.35
C PRO A 335 0.82 -0.10 -9.09
N SER A 336 0.33 0.42 -7.97
CA SER A 336 0.99 0.35 -6.66
C SER A 336 0.47 -0.79 -5.78
N HIS A 337 -0.31 -1.74 -6.32
CA HIS A 337 -0.83 -2.85 -5.55
C HIS A 337 0.33 -3.74 -5.05
N GLN A 338 0.62 -3.62 -3.76
CA GLN A 338 1.82 -4.18 -3.13
C GLN A 338 1.94 -5.70 -3.27
N GLY A 339 0.88 -6.44 -2.91
CA GLY A 339 0.87 -7.90 -3.02
C GLY A 339 1.13 -8.41 -4.45
N ALA A 340 0.37 -7.90 -5.42
CA ALA A 340 0.53 -8.26 -6.84
C ALA A 340 1.91 -7.88 -7.40
N GLY A 341 2.42 -6.69 -7.08
CA GLY A 341 3.74 -6.22 -7.52
C GLY A 341 4.86 -7.11 -7.01
N ASN A 342 4.90 -7.36 -5.70
CA ASN A 342 5.90 -8.23 -5.08
C ASN A 342 5.81 -9.65 -5.63
N ARG A 343 4.59 -10.21 -5.74
CA ARG A 343 4.41 -11.59 -6.19
C ARG A 343 4.86 -11.78 -7.63
N LEU A 344 4.56 -10.85 -8.53
CA LEU A 344 5.04 -10.92 -9.92
C LEU A 344 6.56 -10.79 -9.99
N GLY A 345 7.15 -9.84 -9.26
CA GLY A 345 8.61 -9.67 -9.22
C GLY A 345 9.36 -10.88 -8.67
N MET A 346 8.72 -11.71 -7.84
CA MET A 346 9.28 -12.98 -7.36
C MET A 346 9.14 -14.17 -8.33
N LEU A 347 8.33 -14.04 -9.38
CA LEU A 347 8.01 -15.10 -10.34
C LEU A 347 8.69 -14.90 -11.70
N GLU A 348 9.26 -13.73 -11.93
CA GLU A 348 10.15 -13.38 -13.04
C GLU A 348 11.60 -13.61 -12.63
#